data_AF-A0A2D8VC10-F1
#
_entry.id   AF-A0A2D8VC10-F1
#
_cell.length_a   1.000
_cell.length_b   1.000
_cell.length_c   1.000
_cell.angle_alpha   90.00
_cell.angle_beta   90.00
_cell.angle_gamma   90.00
#
_symmetry.space_group_name_H-M   'P 1'
#
loop_
_entity.id
_entity.type
_entity.pdbx_description
1 polymer ?
#
loop_
_entity_poly.entity_id
_entity_poly.type
_entity_poly.pdbx_seq_one_letter_code
_entity_poly.pdbx_strand_id
1 'polypeptide(L)'
;MPEPQSGEFFFRLVRLPVEGVETVVDVYSRGYRLFIRLSRILSSLRKLEIDSDADYEEPCLNRVPVEISVGPCDPTEPIIREIRRGSPFELESRLLDEPEEAHYFVFHTDSKDCVARAISSPHGSGGCELWTRLICYSYGAEQNPPRRFFRRDLLVSQ
;
A
#
# COMPACT_ATOMS: atom_id res chain seq x y z
N MET A 1 7.18 -11.32 3.46
CA MET A 1 7.47 -10.74 4.77
C MET A 1 8.91 -11.07 5.12
N PRO A 2 9.68 -10.16 5.72
CA PRO A 2 11.04 -10.46 6.14
C PRO A 2 11.02 -11.54 7.22
N GLU A 3 12.07 -12.36 7.28
CA GLU A 3 12.24 -13.32 8.38
C GLU A 3 12.43 -12.56 9.71
N PRO A 4 11.91 -13.06 10.84
CA PRO A 4 12.13 -12.45 12.14
C PRO A 4 13.62 -12.25 12.44
N GLN A 5 13.97 -11.10 13.02
CA GLN A 5 15.34 -10.73 13.41
C GLN A 5 16.37 -10.69 12.26
N SER A 6 15.92 -10.70 10.99
CA SER A 6 16.81 -10.64 9.82
C SER A 6 17.49 -9.27 9.63
N GLY A 7 16.98 -8.21 10.26
CA GLY A 7 17.39 -6.83 10.01
C GLY A 7 16.81 -6.26 8.71
N GLU A 8 15.99 -7.02 7.99
CA GLU A 8 15.24 -6.53 6.84
C GLU A 8 13.95 -5.86 7.28
N PHE A 9 13.48 -4.86 6.52
CA PHE A 9 12.20 -4.21 6.76
C PHE A 9 11.24 -4.39 5.59
N PHE A 10 9.96 -4.27 5.90
CA PHE A 10 8.88 -4.20 4.93
C PHE A 10 7.92 -3.08 5.35
N PHE A 11 7.51 -2.29 4.38
CA PHE A 11 6.52 -1.23 4.54
C PHE A 11 5.52 -1.36 3.39
N ARG A 12 4.23 -1.25 3.72
CA ARG A 12 3.13 -1.24 2.77
C ARG A 12 2.23 -0.08 3.10
N LEU A 13 1.96 0.75 2.10
CA LEU A 13 0.92 1.77 2.12
C LEU A 13 -0.15 1.40 1.09
N VAL A 14 -1.36 1.15 1.56
CA VAL A 14 -2.56 0.98 0.73
C VAL A 14 -3.30 2.31 0.72
N ARG A 15 -3.68 2.78 -0.47
CA ARG A 15 -4.44 4.01 -0.67
C ARG A 15 -5.68 3.69 -1.47
N LEU A 16 -6.83 3.91 -0.86
CA LEU A 16 -8.16 3.72 -1.43
C LEU A 16 -8.86 5.08 -1.48
N PRO A 17 -8.45 5.97 -2.41
CA PRO A 17 -9.11 7.27 -2.54
C PRO A 17 -10.58 7.08 -2.97
N VAL A 18 -11.40 8.11 -2.77
CA VAL A 18 -12.79 8.14 -3.27
C VAL A 18 -12.78 8.17 -4.80
N GLU A 19 -11.92 9.02 -5.35
CA GLU A 19 -11.71 9.18 -6.79
C GLU A 19 -10.25 8.89 -7.15
N GLY A 20 -10.05 8.32 -8.33
CA GLY A 20 -8.72 7.99 -8.86
C GLY A 20 -8.35 6.52 -8.72
N VAL A 21 -7.05 6.24 -8.82
CA VAL A 21 -6.53 4.87 -8.88
C VAL A 21 -6.19 4.40 -7.47
N GLU A 22 -6.82 3.30 -7.05
CA GLU A 22 -6.49 2.60 -5.81
C GLU A 22 -5.14 1.90 -5.96
N THR A 23 -4.31 1.99 -4.92
CA THR A 23 -2.89 1.61 -5.04
C THR A 23 -2.34 0.95 -3.79
N VAL A 24 -1.38 0.05 -4.01
CA VAL A 24 -0.55 -0.55 -2.97
C VAL A 24 0.90 -0.23 -3.26
N VAL A 25 1.56 0.50 -2.36
CA VAL A 25 2.97 0.85 -2.41
C VAL A 25 3.71 0.00 -1.38
N ASP A 26 4.49 -0.96 -1.87
CA ASP A 26 5.35 -1.81 -1.06
C ASP A 26 6.79 -1.31 -1.16
N VAL A 27 7.43 -1.07 -0.02
CA VAL A 27 8.85 -0.75 0.10
C VAL A 27 9.49 -1.81 0.97
N TYR A 28 10.55 -2.45 0.48
CA TYR A 28 11.19 -3.53 1.22
C TYR A 28 12.68 -3.62 0.94
N SER A 29 13.42 -4.08 1.95
CA SER A 29 14.83 -4.40 1.80
C SER A 29 15.02 -5.87 1.44
N ARG A 30 16.08 -6.16 0.68
CA ARG A 30 16.61 -7.51 0.50
C ARG A 30 18.13 -7.45 0.56
N GLY A 31 18.70 -7.88 1.68
CA GLY A 31 20.08 -7.53 2.05
C GLY A 31 20.28 -6.01 2.05
N TYR A 32 21.31 -5.52 1.36
CA TYR A 32 21.63 -4.08 1.28
C TYR A 32 20.81 -3.30 0.26
N ARG A 33 19.97 -3.97 -0.55
CA ARG A 33 19.20 -3.35 -1.63
C ARG A 33 17.80 -3.01 -1.18
N LEU A 34 17.28 -1.89 -1.67
CA LEU A 34 15.91 -1.46 -1.45
C LEU A 34 15.12 -1.58 -2.75
N PHE A 35 13.87 -1.99 -2.61
CA PHE A 35 12.95 -2.14 -3.72
C PHE A 35 11.66 -1.41 -3.40
N ILE A 36 11.06 -0.87 -4.46
CA ILE A 36 9.69 -0.40 -4.45
C ILE A 36 8.88 -1.24 -5.43
N ARG A 37 7.72 -1.69 -4.97
CA ARG A 37 6.69 -2.32 -5.78
C ARG A 37 5.43 -1.49 -5.68
N LEU A 38 4.85 -1.19 -6.83
CA LEU A 38 3.61 -0.46 -6.95
C LEU A 38 2.58 -1.35 -7.62
N SER A 39 1.43 -1.54 -6.99
CA SER A 39 0.28 -2.23 -7.58
C SER A 39 -0.84 -1.20 -7.76
N ARG A 40 -1.28 -0.97 -9.00
CA ARG A 40 -2.40 -0.11 -9.36
C ARG A 40 -3.61 -0.98 -9.68
N ILE A 41 -4.68 -0.78 -8.93
CA ILE A 41 -5.94 -1.50 -9.14
C ILE A 41 -6.71 -0.74 -10.21
N LEU A 42 -6.92 -1.37 -11.37
CA LEU A 42 -7.42 -0.69 -12.58
C LEU A 42 -8.95 -0.62 -12.63
N SER A 43 -9.64 -1.27 -11.69
CA SER A 43 -11.08 -1.14 -11.45
C SER A 43 -11.30 -0.85 -9.97
N SER A 44 -12.18 0.10 -9.64
CA SER A 44 -12.43 0.46 -8.24
C SER A 44 -13.00 -0.72 -7.45
N LEU A 45 -12.39 -1.03 -6.31
CA LEU A 45 -12.85 -2.03 -5.36
C LEU A 45 -14.22 -1.66 -4.77
N ARG A 46 -14.59 -0.37 -4.72
CA ARG A 46 -15.92 0.07 -4.25
C ARG A 46 -17.06 -0.37 -5.16
N LYS A 47 -16.75 -0.68 -6.42
CA LYS A 47 -17.72 -1.18 -7.42
C LYS A 47 -17.81 -2.70 -7.44
N LEU A 48 -17.01 -3.40 -6.63
CA LEU A 48 -17.21 -4.82 -6.43
C LEU A 48 -18.52 -4.97 -5.67
N GLU A 49 -19.55 -5.41 -6.39
CA GLU A 49 -20.77 -5.90 -5.77
C GLU A 49 -20.36 -7.05 -4.84
N ILE A 50 -20.41 -6.79 -3.54
CA ILE A 50 -20.43 -7.87 -2.55
C ILE A 50 -21.84 -8.41 -2.66
N ASP A 51 -22.03 -9.39 -3.53
CA ASP A 51 -23.31 -10.07 -3.74
C ASP A 51 -23.65 -10.78 -2.41
N SER A 52 -24.37 -10.08 -1.53
CA SER A 52 -24.58 -10.49 -0.14
C SER A 52 -25.57 -11.64 0.02
N ASP A 53 -26.14 -12.12 -1.08
CA ASP A 53 -27.13 -13.21 -1.13
C ASP A 53 -26.63 -14.49 -1.82
N ALA A 54 -25.38 -14.52 -2.30
CA ALA A 54 -24.77 -15.74 -2.82
C ALA A 54 -24.01 -16.46 -1.71
N ASP A 55 -24.49 -17.64 -1.31
CA ASP A 55 -23.81 -18.59 -0.43
C ASP A 55 -22.30 -18.64 -0.70
N TYR A 56 -21.48 -18.07 0.20
CA TYR A 56 -20.04 -18.30 0.33
C TYR A 56 -19.19 -18.34 -0.97
N GLU A 57 -19.61 -17.69 -2.05
CA GLU A 57 -18.73 -17.52 -3.21
C GLU A 57 -17.74 -16.41 -2.86
N GLU A 58 -16.46 -16.77 -2.68
CA GLU A 58 -15.41 -15.79 -2.45
C GLU A 58 -15.53 -14.68 -3.50
N PRO A 59 -15.55 -13.39 -3.10
CA PRO A 59 -15.62 -12.30 -4.04
C PRO A 59 -14.53 -12.51 -5.08
N CYS A 60 -14.89 -12.46 -6.36
CA CYS A 60 -14.01 -12.72 -7.50
C CYS A 60 -12.93 -11.63 -7.65
N LEU A 61 -12.08 -11.43 -6.64
CA LEU A 61 -10.95 -10.52 -6.61
C LEU A 61 -9.96 -10.81 -7.76
N ASN A 62 -9.93 -12.06 -8.24
CA ASN A 62 -9.17 -12.48 -9.41
C ASN A 62 -9.58 -11.78 -10.72
N ARG A 63 -10.77 -11.16 -10.78
CA ARG A 63 -11.27 -10.43 -11.95
C ARG A 63 -10.85 -8.97 -11.96
N VAL A 64 -10.31 -8.44 -10.87
CA VAL A 64 -9.90 -7.03 -10.82
C VAL A 64 -8.54 -6.89 -11.50
N PRO A 65 -8.44 -6.18 -12.64
CA PRO A 65 -7.17 -6.02 -13.31
C PRO A 65 -6.21 -5.19 -12.47
N VAL A 66 -4.96 -5.64 -12.35
CA VAL A 66 -3.91 -4.95 -11.58
C VAL A 66 -2.67 -4.74 -12.44
N GLU A 67 -2.21 -3.49 -12.52
CA GLU A 67 -0.89 -3.17 -13.06
C GLU A 67 0.15 -3.24 -11.93
N ILE A 68 1.24 -3.98 -12.13
CA ILE A 68 2.31 -4.11 -11.15
C ILE A 68 3.61 -3.56 -11.74
N SER A 69 4.25 -2.66 -10.99
CA SER A 69 5.56 -2.12 -11.30
C SER A 69 6.53 -2.41 -10.17
N VAL A 70 7.75 -2.83 -10.49
CA VAL A 70 8.79 -3.11 -9.50
C VAL A 70 10.12 -2.53 -9.97
N GLY A 71 10.86 -1.92 -9.05
CA GLY A 71 12.18 -1.38 -9.33
C GLY A 71 13.03 -1.25 -8.08
N PRO A 72 14.36 -1.07 -8.26
CA PRO A 72 15.22 -0.63 -7.17
C PRO A 72 14.80 0.77 -6.70
N CYS A 73 15.04 1.07 -5.44
CA CYS A 73 14.74 2.36 -4.82
C CYS A 73 16.01 2.95 -4.20
N ASP A 74 16.25 4.24 -4.40
CA ASP A 74 17.42 4.90 -3.83
C ASP A 74 17.26 5.05 -2.30
N PRO A 75 18.27 4.71 -1.47
CA PRO A 75 18.21 4.91 -0.02
C PRO A 75 17.96 6.35 0.43
N THR A 76 18.17 7.32 -0.46
CA THR A 76 17.96 8.76 -0.23
C THR A 76 16.55 9.23 -0.57
N GLU A 77 15.70 8.37 -1.15
CA GLU A 77 14.30 8.68 -1.43
C GLU A 77 13.58 9.16 -0.16
N PRO A 78 12.76 10.22 -0.24
CA PRO A 78 12.07 10.78 0.93
C PRO A 78 11.26 9.74 1.71
N ILE A 79 10.57 8.83 1.02
CA ILE A 79 9.79 7.77 1.66
C ILE A 79 10.67 6.80 2.46
N ILE A 80 11.86 6.48 1.96
CA ILE A 80 12.81 5.59 2.66
C ILE A 80 13.32 6.26 3.92
N ARG A 81 13.64 7.56 3.84
CA ARG A 81 14.12 8.33 4.99
C ARG A 81 13.07 8.38 6.10
N GLU A 82 11.80 8.57 5.77
CA GLU A 82 10.72 8.56 6.76
C GLU A 82 10.51 7.17 7.38
N ILE A 83 10.51 6.11 6.58
CA ILE A 83 10.38 4.73 7.12
C ILE A 83 11.51 4.45 8.12
N ARG A 84 12.76 4.79 7.76
CA ARG A 84 13.94 4.57 8.62
C ARG A 84 13.97 5.44 9.87
N ARG A 85 13.29 6.59 9.88
CA ARG A 85 13.12 7.42 11.07
C ARG A 85 12.17 6.82 12.10
N GLY A 86 11.40 5.80 11.72
CA GLY A 86 10.40 5.19 12.58
C GLY A 86 9.01 5.83 12.47
N SER A 87 8.81 6.78 11.54
CA SER A 87 7.52 7.45 11.34
C SER A 87 6.32 6.49 11.22
N PRO A 88 6.41 5.31 10.57
CA PRO A 88 5.30 4.35 10.54
C PRO A 88 4.81 3.85 11.91
N PHE A 89 5.69 3.78 12.92
CA PHE A 89 5.33 3.35 14.28
C PHE A 89 4.56 4.41 15.05
N GLU A 90 4.73 5.68 14.69
CA GLU A 90 4.12 6.85 15.34
C GLU A 90 2.79 7.28 14.71
N LEU A 91 2.36 6.61 13.64
CA LEU A 91 1.12 6.95 12.96
C LEU A 91 -0.10 6.76 13.89
N GLU A 92 -0.97 7.75 13.91
CA GLU A 92 -2.28 7.65 14.55
C GLU A 92 -3.20 6.71 13.76
N SER A 93 -4.14 6.06 14.44
CA SER A 93 -5.21 5.27 13.79
C SER A 93 -6.55 5.95 14.00
N ARG A 94 -7.25 6.26 12.91
CA ARG A 94 -8.62 6.80 12.94
C ARG A 94 -9.34 6.48 11.64
N LEU A 95 -9.99 5.33 11.61
CA LEU A 95 -10.81 4.91 10.48
C LEU A 95 -12.26 5.32 10.73
N LEU A 96 -12.92 5.84 9.69
CA LEU A 96 -14.34 6.13 9.64
C LEU A 96 -15.05 4.98 8.91
N ASP A 97 -16.24 4.63 9.38
CA ASP A 97 -17.09 3.62 8.72
C ASP A 97 -17.99 4.28 7.68
N GLU A 98 -17.36 4.92 6.70
CA GLU A 98 -18.04 5.70 5.66
C GLU A 98 -17.55 5.26 4.28
N PRO A 99 -18.44 4.77 3.40
CA PRO A 99 -18.08 4.30 2.06
C PRO A 99 -17.70 5.45 1.11
N GLU A 100 -17.99 6.69 1.50
CA GLU A 100 -17.68 7.90 0.74
C GLU A 100 -16.35 8.54 1.14
N GLU A 101 -15.65 7.97 2.13
CA GLU A 101 -14.37 8.49 2.62
C GLU A 101 -13.17 7.80 1.95
N ALA A 102 -12.05 8.54 1.83
CA ALA A 102 -10.79 8.00 1.34
C ALA A 102 -10.10 7.24 2.47
N HIS A 103 -9.76 5.96 2.23
CA HIS A 103 -9.18 5.10 3.27
C HIS A 103 -7.72 4.77 2.97
N TYR A 104 -6.88 4.85 3.99
CA TYR A 104 -5.45 4.60 3.91
C TYR A 104 -5.04 3.60 4.97
N PHE A 105 -4.19 2.63 4.60
CA PHE A 105 -3.71 1.61 5.51
C PHE A 105 -2.19 1.53 5.41
N VAL A 106 -1.53 1.47 6.55
CA VAL A 106 -0.11 1.19 6.66
C VAL A 106 0.10 -0.12 7.39
N PHE A 107 0.98 -0.94 6.83
CA PHE A 107 1.59 -2.04 7.54
C PHE A 107 3.10 -1.88 7.45
N HIS A 108 3.79 -1.99 8.59
CA HIS A 108 5.25 -1.88 8.64
C HIS A 108 5.85 -2.88 9.62
N THR A 109 7.01 -3.41 9.28
CA THR A 109 7.88 -4.17 10.20
C THR A 109 9.34 -3.89 9.88
N ASP A 110 10.20 -3.91 10.90
CA ASP A 110 11.65 -3.84 10.80
C ASP A 110 12.33 -5.17 11.14
N SER A 111 11.58 -6.28 11.07
CA SER A 111 11.90 -7.65 11.51
C SER A 111 11.91 -7.89 13.03
N LYS A 112 11.79 -6.86 13.86
CA LYS A 112 11.69 -6.97 15.32
C LYS A 112 10.30 -6.59 15.81
N ASP A 113 9.86 -5.42 15.38
CA ASP A 113 8.57 -4.85 15.70
C ASP A 113 7.70 -4.81 14.44
N CYS A 114 6.38 -4.77 14.63
CA CYS A 114 5.43 -4.56 13.56
C CYS A 114 4.29 -3.66 13.99
N VAL A 115 3.71 -2.95 13.01
CA VAL A 115 2.62 -2.02 13.23
C VAL A 115 1.65 -2.06 12.05
N ALA A 116 0.36 -2.02 12.39
CA ALA A 116 -0.72 -1.78 11.44
C ALA A 116 -1.49 -0.53 11.88
N ARG A 117 -1.74 0.38 10.94
CA ARG A 117 -2.43 1.65 11.17
C ARG A 117 -3.37 1.94 10.02
N ALA A 118 -4.46 2.63 10.31
CA ALA A 118 -5.44 2.98 9.30
C ALA A 118 -6.01 4.37 9.58
N ILE A 119 -6.25 5.15 8.51
CA ILE A 119 -6.85 6.46 8.62
C ILE A 119 -7.81 6.74 7.48
N SER A 120 -8.88 7.46 7.76
CA SER A 120 -9.79 8.02 6.75
C SER A 120 -9.53 9.51 6.59
N SER A 121 -9.44 9.96 5.33
CA SER A 121 -9.33 11.38 4.93
C SER A 121 -8.35 12.21 5.79
N PRO A 122 -7.06 11.81 5.84
CA PRO A 122 -6.04 12.48 6.66
C PRO A 122 -5.79 13.94 6.27
N HIS A 123 -6.23 14.37 5.08
CA HIS A 123 -6.09 15.73 4.60
C HIS A 123 -7.04 16.73 5.28
N GLY A 124 -8.21 16.28 5.73
CA GLY A 124 -9.23 17.12 6.36
C GLY A 124 -9.13 17.19 7.88
N SER A 125 -8.33 16.32 8.50
CA SER A 125 -8.20 16.21 9.95
C SER A 125 -6.89 16.83 10.44
N GLY A 126 -6.99 17.80 11.36
CA GLY A 126 -5.82 18.34 12.04
C GLY A 126 -5.07 17.24 12.80
N GLY A 127 -3.74 17.33 12.84
CA GLY A 127 -2.87 16.37 13.55
C GLY A 127 -2.35 15.20 12.70
N CYS A 128 -2.72 15.09 11.42
CA CYS A 128 -2.35 13.96 10.56
C CYS A 128 -1.13 14.24 9.67
N GLU A 129 -0.16 15.01 10.15
CA GLU A 129 0.99 15.45 9.35
C GLU A 129 1.85 14.28 8.87
N LEU A 130 2.12 13.29 9.74
CA LEU A 130 2.90 12.11 9.38
C LEU A 130 2.22 11.28 8.28
N TRP A 131 0.90 11.12 8.36
CA TRP A 131 0.11 10.47 7.32
C TRP A 131 0.21 11.21 6.00
N THR A 132 -0.03 12.52 6.02
CA THR A 132 0.03 13.36 4.81
C THR A 132 1.43 13.30 4.18
N ARG A 133 2.49 13.37 5.00
CA ARG A 133 3.88 13.29 4.53
C ARG A 133 4.19 11.96 3.85
N LEU A 134 3.83 10.83 4.48
CA LEU A 134 4.05 9.49 3.89
C LEU A 134 3.27 9.32 2.58
N ILE A 135 2.03 9.79 2.53
CA ILE A 135 1.20 9.75 1.31
C ILE A 135 1.82 10.63 0.21
N CYS A 136 2.26 11.86 0.53
CA CYS A 136 2.93 12.73 -0.43
C CYS A 136 4.22 12.12 -0.97
N TYR A 137 5.05 11.55 -0.10
CA TYR A 137 6.31 10.92 -0.52
C TYR A 137 6.07 9.65 -1.34
N SER A 138 4.98 8.92 -1.09
CA SER A 138 4.63 7.76 -1.92
C SER A 138 4.34 8.16 -3.36
N TYR A 139 3.62 9.28 -3.60
CA TYR A 139 3.38 9.78 -4.96
C TYR A 139 4.66 10.06 -5.76
N GLY A 140 5.70 10.58 -5.10
CA GLY A 140 7.01 10.76 -5.73
C GLY A 140 7.68 9.42 -6.05
N ALA A 141 7.69 8.51 -5.07
CA ALA A 141 8.35 7.21 -5.22
C ALA A 141 7.71 6.32 -6.30
N GLU A 142 6.43 6.50 -6.60
CA GLU A 142 5.72 5.79 -7.68
C GLU A 142 6.24 6.09 -9.09
N GLN A 143 6.98 7.18 -9.28
CA GLN A 143 7.58 7.54 -10.56
C GLN A 143 8.88 6.77 -10.82
N ASN A 144 9.46 6.14 -9.79
CA ASN A 144 10.76 5.46 -9.88
C ASN A 144 10.74 4.10 -10.60
N PRO A 145 9.78 3.18 -10.40
CA PRO A 145 9.88 1.84 -10.98
C PRO A 145 9.71 1.87 -12.51
N PRO A 146 10.71 1.43 -13.30
CA PRO A 146 10.74 1.62 -14.76
C PRO A 146 9.92 0.60 -15.55
N ARG A 147 9.49 -0.52 -14.95
CA ARG A 147 8.81 -1.62 -15.65
C ARG A 147 7.35 -1.71 -15.24
N ARG A 148 6.44 -1.69 -16.21
CA ARG A 148 5.00 -1.92 -16.03
C ARG A 148 4.68 -3.34 -16.50
N PHE A 149 4.32 -4.22 -15.58
CA PHE A 149 3.76 -5.52 -15.89
C PHE A 149 2.24 -5.45 -15.74
N PHE A 150 1.53 -5.62 -16.84
CA PHE A 150 0.08 -5.78 -16.80
C PHE A 150 -0.23 -7.21 -16.40
N ARG A 151 -0.82 -7.42 -15.21
CA ARG A 151 -1.37 -8.71 -14.83
C ARG A 151 -2.86 -8.70 -15.20
N ARG A 152 -3.15 -9.13 -16.43
CA ARG A 152 -4.48 -9.63 -16.82
C ARG A 152 -4.42 -11.14 -16.57
N ASP A 153 -5.19 -11.60 -15.60
CA ASP A 153 -5.50 -13.01 -15.37
C ASP A 153 -4.38 -13.94 -14.83
N LEU A 154 -4.66 -14.59 -13.70
CA LEU A 154 -4.16 -15.94 -13.45
C LEU A 154 -5.02 -16.92 -14.28
N LEU A 155 -4.88 -16.85 -15.60
CA LEU A 155 -5.29 -17.91 -16.51
C LEU A 155 -4.03 -18.60 -17.02
N VAL A 156 -3.41 -19.42 -16.16
CA VAL A 156 -2.46 -20.45 -16.58
C VAL A 156 -2.75 -21.72 -15.77
N SER A 157 -3.57 -22.57 -16.41
CA SER A 157 -3.54 -24.04 -16.44
C SER A 157 -3.67 -24.83 -15.13
N GLN A 158 -4.80 -25.55 -15.02
CA GLN A 158 -4.77 -26.97 -14.64
C GLN A 158 -3.90 -27.76 -15.62
#